data_AF-A0A0W0SY14-F1
#
_entry.id   AF-A0A0W0SY14-F1
#
_cell.length_a   1.000
_cell.length_b   1.000
_cell.length_c   1.000
_cell.angle_alpha   90.00
_cell.angle_beta   90.00
_cell.angle_gamma   90.00
#
_symmetry.space_group_name_H-M   'P 1'
#
loop_
_entity.id
_entity.type
_entity.pdbx_description
1 polymer ?
#
loop_
_entity_poly.entity_id
_entity_poly.type
_entity_poly.pdbx_seq_one_letter_code
_entity_poly.pdbx_strand_id
1 'polypeptide(L)'
;MHYPYTIVDIYDFDRTISREHTAGKQDDYEAKYNTKSGLDERVVHKDNRFSAVATFHQDPRYVLSYFLPLLKLEEKDVEKTEVDLFEYHQFTKFYFKDCPQPFIVATPRLDNYEKNRDIIWSNGKNLMLTSLRDAIPSSEYHYYDDTEKCYVQAYSLNFLHCYHVNAAASEFSFLGTRQPGPGAELENYLNCYLLYAKEQLKISRKEGTMSQLGESLRSLSIYAKNSSEGKEKEQEKELESSSELVAKTKESSQEISLLVKQIPVIKNLIQFLDSDSTNEVEGLELLREGELGSFIKKWELKAETSLEQFISQVQKNRVSAEGYVSGEDYDDLSSYPL
;
A
#
# COMPACT_ATOMS: atom_id res chain seq x y z
N MET A 1 12.44 -3.98 5.21
CA MET A 1 11.46 -4.94 5.75
C MET A 1 10.09 -4.43 5.33
N HIS A 2 9.31 -5.18 4.56
CA HIS A 2 7.92 -4.80 4.29
C HIS A 2 7.07 -5.32 5.43
N TYR A 3 6.32 -4.44 6.09
CA TYR A 3 5.30 -4.85 7.04
C TYR A 3 4.06 -5.31 6.27
N PRO A 4 3.37 -6.36 6.71
CA PRO A 4 2.14 -6.83 6.05
C PRO A 4 1.00 -5.81 6.17
N TYR A 5 1.11 -4.90 7.13
CA TYR A 5 0.21 -3.78 7.31
C TYR A 5 0.96 -2.47 7.23
N THR A 6 0.71 -1.73 6.16
CA THR A 6 1.23 -0.39 5.93
C THR A 6 0.07 0.57 5.69
N ILE A 7 0.26 1.82 6.08
CA ILE A 7 -0.69 2.91 5.88
C ILE A 7 0.02 4.00 5.09
N VAL A 8 -0.65 4.55 4.07
CA VAL A 8 -0.13 5.67 3.30
C VAL A 8 -1.08 6.85 3.42
N ASP A 9 -0.56 7.98 3.91
CA ASP A 9 -1.27 9.25 3.95
C ASP A 9 -0.81 10.11 2.76
N ILE A 10 -1.72 10.40 1.85
CA ILE A 10 -1.48 11.21 0.66
C ILE A 10 -2.15 12.57 0.88
N TYR A 11 -1.34 13.62 0.93
CA TYR A 11 -1.83 14.97 1.12
C TYR A 11 -1.83 15.73 -0.19
N ASP A 12 -2.87 16.51 -0.46
CA ASP A 12 -2.67 17.72 -1.22
C ASP A 12 -1.84 18.73 -0.42
N PHE A 13 -1.32 19.74 -1.09
CA PHE A 13 -0.46 20.74 -0.50
C PHE A 13 -1.17 22.05 -0.20
N ASP A 14 -1.54 22.81 -1.24
CA ASP A 14 -2.11 24.14 -1.08
C ASP A 14 -3.45 24.07 -0.33
N ARG A 15 -3.62 24.89 0.73
CA ARG A 15 -4.84 24.94 1.57
C ARG A 15 -5.24 23.63 2.26
N THR A 16 -4.46 22.58 2.08
CA THR A 16 -4.55 21.31 2.79
C THR A 16 -3.50 21.27 3.92
N ILE A 17 -2.22 21.40 3.55
CA ILE A 17 -1.10 21.53 4.48
C ILE A 17 -0.79 22.99 4.76
N SER A 18 -0.75 23.82 3.69
CA SER A 18 -0.61 25.26 3.84
C SER A 18 -1.94 25.90 4.24
N ARG A 19 -1.88 27.11 4.81
CA ARG A 19 -3.06 27.95 5.09
C ARG A 19 -3.49 28.68 3.82
N GLU A 20 -2.52 29.26 3.13
CA GLU A 20 -2.73 30.02 1.91
C GLU A 20 -2.30 29.25 0.67
N HIS A 21 -2.87 29.61 -0.48
CA HIS A 21 -2.48 29.08 -1.78
C HIS A 21 -1.18 29.75 -2.25
N THR A 22 -0.18 28.94 -2.54
CA THR A 22 1.22 29.39 -2.73
C THR A 22 1.72 29.28 -4.17
N ALA A 23 1.03 28.56 -5.06
CA ALA A 23 1.49 28.43 -6.44
C ALA A 23 1.61 29.79 -7.14
N GLY A 24 2.80 30.07 -7.70
CA GLY A 24 3.14 31.35 -8.34
C GLY A 24 3.52 32.48 -7.38
N LYS A 25 3.55 32.22 -6.07
CA LYS A 25 3.89 33.18 -5.01
C LYS A 25 4.76 32.53 -3.92
N GLN A 26 5.61 31.59 -4.30
CA GLN A 26 6.40 30.78 -3.37
C GLN A 26 7.30 31.65 -2.47
N ASP A 27 7.82 32.75 -2.99
CA ASP A 27 8.68 33.69 -2.24
C ASP A 27 7.93 34.46 -1.13
N ASP A 28 6.59 34.54 -1.21
CA ASP A 28 5.75 35.27 -0.25
C ASP A 28 5.37 34.41 0.97
N TYR A 29 5.63 33.09 0.94
CA TYR A 29 5.15 32.15 1.93
C TYR A 29 6.22 31.14 2.37
N GLU A 30 6.39 30.99 3.68
CA GLU A 30 7.26 29.98 4.27
C GLU A 30 6.47 29.07 5.24
N ALA A 31 6.93 27.83 5.37
CA ALA A 31 6.34 26.82 6.25
C ALA A 31 6.12 27.31 7.69
N LYS A 32 7.04 28.12 8.21
CA LYS A 32 7.01 28.61 9.61
C LYS A 32 5.71 29.35 9.97
N TYR A 33 5.13 30.09 9.02
CA TYR A 33 3.92 30.90 9.27
C TYR A 33 2.72 30.50 8.42
N ASN A 34 2.93 29.70 7.37
CA ASN A 34 1.88 29.30 6.45
C ASN A 34 1.45 27.83 6.58
N THR A 35 1.93 27.06 7.57
CA THR A 35 1.43 25.68 7.81
C THR A 35 0.20 25.67 8.72
N LYS A 36 -0.81 24.85 8.42
CA LYS A 36 -1.98 24.67 9.30
C LYS A 36 -1.59 24.07 10.65
N SER A 37 -2.25 24.47 11.72
CA SER A 37 -2.06 23.85 13.03
C SER A 37 -2.73 22.47 13.10
N GLY A 38 -2.32 21.62 14.06
CA GLY A 38 -2.91 20.29 14.26
C GLY A 38 -2.42 19.21 13.28
N LEU A 39 -1.41 19.53 12.46
CA LEU A 39 -0.71 18.58 11.58
C LEU A 39 0.41 17.83 12.30
N ASP A 40 0.92 18.39 13.41
CA ASP A 40 1.88 17.71 14.28
C ASP A 40 1.31 16.35 14.70
N GLU A 41 2.13 15.31 14.66
CA GLU A 41 1.75 13.91 14.91
C GLU A 41 0.83 13.24 13.87
N ARG A 42 0.14 14.00 13.01
CA ARG A 42 -0.64 13.44 11.89
C ARG A 42 0.24 13.10 10.70
N VAL A 43 1.18 13.98 10.37
CA VAL A 43 2.15 13.73 9.29
C VAL A 43 3.25 12.84 9.83
N VAL A 44 3.27 11.59 9.36
CA VAL A 44 4.19 10.54 9.81
C VAL A 44 4.82 9.88 8.60
N HIS A 45 6.13 9.66 8.66
CA HIS A 45 6.88 8.96 7.61
C HIS A 45 7.93 8.03 8.23
N LYS A 46 7.46 6.99 8.91
CA LYS A 46 8.31 6.01 9.62
C LYS A 46 7.56 4.72 9.89
N ASP A 47 8.32 3.68 10.26
CA ASP A 47 7.81 2.36 10.64
C ASP A 47 6.93 1.74 9.55
N ASN A 48 5.61 1.75 9.75
CA ASN A 48 4.61 1.22 8.82
C ASN A 48 3.61 2.28 8.34
N ARG A 49 3.86 3.57 8.60
CA ARG A 49 3.00 4.68 8.16
C ARG A 49 3.80 5.71 7.40
N PHE A 50 3.42 5.94 6.14
CA PHE A 50 4.20 6.75 5.20
C PHE A 50 3.37 7.91 4.67
N SER A 51 3.92 9.11 4.73
CA SER A 51 3.34 10.28 4.06
C SER A 51 3.84 10.40 2.63
N ALA A 52 2.96 10.83 1.73
CA ALA A 52 3.23 11.22 0.35
C ALA A 52 2.39 12.46 -0.01
N VAL A 53 2.70 13.11 -1.14
CA VAL A 53 2.00 14.31 -1.60
C VAL A 53 1.53 14.12 -3.03
N ALA A 54 0.31 14.54 -3.33
CA ALA A 54 -0.22 14.67 -4.68
C ALA A 54 -0.75 16.09 -4.87
N THR A 55 -0.02 16.91 -5.61
CA THR A 55 -0.34 18.35 -5.73
C THR A 55 -0.15 18.86 -7.16
N PHE A 56 -0.85 19.94 -7.50
CA PHE A 56 -0.60 20.70 -8.73
C PHE A 56 0.52 21.74 -8.60
N HIS A 57 1.15 21.84 -7.42
CA HIS A 57 2.35 22.65 -7.24
C HIS A 57 3.49 22.14 -8.14
N GLN A 58 4.32 23.07 -8.61
CA GLN A 58 5.34 22.79 -9.63
C GLN A 58 6.73 22.54 -9.03
N ASP A 59 6.98 23.04 -7.83
CA ASP A 59 8.25 22.89 -7.12
C ASP A 59 8.10 21.87 -5.98
N PRO A 60 8.62 20.64 -6.14
CA PRO A 60 8.56 19.61 -5.12
C PRO A 60 9.45 19.89 -3.91
N ARG A 61 10.53 20.69 -4.04
CA ARG A 61 11.40 21.07 -2.92
C ARG A 61 10.71 22.10 -2.04
N TYR A 62 10.02 23.08 -2.65
CA TYR A 62 9.19 24.02 -1.91
C TYR A 62 8.11 23.29 -1.10
N VAL A 63 7.41 22.33 -1.72
CA VAL A 63 6.45 21.47 -1.03
C VAL A 63 7.10 20.73 0.14
N LEU A 64 8.23 20.06 -0.10
CA LEU A 64 8.97 19.32 0.93
C LEU A 64 9.33 20.21 2.14
N SER A 65 9.64 21.48 1.93
CA SER A 65 10.00 22.41 3.02
C SER A 65 8.91 22.57 4.09
N TYR A 66 7.64 22.33 3.75
CA TYR A 66 6.53 22.33 4.72
C TYR A 66 6.43 21.03 5.51
N PHE A 67 6.87 19.91 4.94
CA PHE A 67 6.80 18.60 5.57
C PHE A 67 8.02 18.31 6.46
N LEU A 68 9.21 18.84 6.14
CA LEU A 68 10.41 18.60 6.93
C LEU A 68 10.22 18.96 8.43
N PRO A 69 9.72 20.15 8.81
CA PRO A 69 9.47 20.47 10.22
C PRO A 69 8.43 19.54 10.87
N LEU A 70 7.37 19.16 10.14
CA LEU A 70 6.33 18.25 10.63
C LEU A 70 6.88 16.84 10.92
N LEU A 71 7.84 16.40 10.11
CA LEU A 71 8.56 15.14 10.26
C LEU A 71 9.73 15.24 11.26
N LYS A 72 9.99 16.42 11.84
CA LYS A 72 11.15 16.71 12.69
C LYS A 72 12.49 16.45 12.00
N LEU A 73 12.55 16.80 10.71
CA LEU A 73 13.72 16.69 9.84
C LEU A 73 14.12 18.06 9.30
N GLU A 74 15.32 18.15 8.74
CA GLU A 74 15.87 19.29 8.04
C GLU A 74 16.34 18.88 6.63
N GLU A 75 16.63 19.86 5.76
CA GLU A 75 17.08 19.59 4.38
C GLU A 75 18.36 18.73 4.33
N LYS A 76 19.23 18.85 5.33
CA LYS A 76 20.46 18.06 5.45
C LYS A 76 20.22 16.56 5.67
N ASP A 77 19.00 16.19 6.07
CA ASP A 77 18.61 14.79 6.31
C ASP A 77 18.14 14.09 5.02
N VAL A 78 18.03 14.84 3.91
CA VAL A 78 17.79 14.29 2.57
C VAL A 78 19.10 13.75 1.99
N GLU A 79 19.23 12.43 1.91
CA GLU A 79 20.45 11.77 1.40
C GLU A 79 20.49 11.73 -0.13
N LYS A 80 19.32 11.53 -0.75
CA LYS A 80 19.21 11.32 -2.19
C LYS A 80 17.87 11.82 -2.71
N THR A 81 17.88 12.33 -3.93
CA THR A 81 16.67 12.63 -4.70
C THR A 81 16.67 11.82 -6.00
N GLU A 82 15.53 11.23 -6.33
CA GLU A 82 15.28 10.57 -7.61
C GLU A 82 14.03 11.13 -8.27
N VAL A 83 13.96 11.07 -9.60
CA VAL A 83 12.79 11.50 -10.37
C VAL A 83 12.33 10.37 -11.26
N ASP A 84 11.06 9.98 -11.09
CA ASP A 84 10.38 9.07 -12.02
C ASP A 84 9.41 9.89 -12.88
N LEU A 85 9.46 9.66 -14.20
CA LEU A 85 8.61 10.34 -15.16
C LEU A 85 7.51 9.41 -15.65
N PHE A 86 6.27 9.89 -15.58
CA PHE A 86 5.09 9.25 -16.17
C PHE A 86 4.60 10.08 -17.36
N GLU A 87 3.53 9.63 -18.01
CA GLU A 87 2.98 10.34 -19.17
C GLU A 87 2.52 11.76 -18.81
N TYR A 88 1.81 11.92 -17.68
CA TYR A 88 1.15 13.19 -17.30
C TYR A 88 1.71 13.86 -16.04
N HIS A 89 2.48 13.12 -15.25
CA HIS A 89 2.98 13.56 -13.95
C HIS A 89 4.37 12.98 -13.69
N GLN A 90 5.00 13.42 -12.61
CA GLN A 90 6.30 12.94 -12.17
C GLN A 90 6.27 12.73 -10.66
N PHE A 91 7.10 11.81 -10.20
CA PHE A 91 7.43 11.65 -8.79
C PHE A 91 8.81 12.21 -8.53
N THR A 92 8.91 13.10 -7.55
CA THR A 92 10.19 13.43 -6.92
C THR A 92 10.27 12.66 -5.61
N LYS A 93 11.22 11.75 -5.51
CA LYS A 93 11.44 10.89 -4.35
C LYS A 93 12.55 11.45 -3.50
N PHE A 94 12.27 11.75 -2.25
CA PHE A 94 13.25 12.19 -1.26
C PHE A 94 13.54 11.05 -0.31
N TYR A 95 14.79 10.58 -0.29
CA TYR A 95 15.23 9.52 0.61
C TYR A 95 15.84 10.17 1.85
N PHE A 96 15.24 9.89 3.00
CA PHE A 96 15.76 10.31 4.30
C PHE A 96 16.64 9.22 4.88
N LYS A 97 17.62 9.64 5.69
CA LYS A 97 18.47 8.73 6.44
C LYS A 97 17.63 7.79 7.33
N ASP A 98 18.02 6.52 7.38
CA ASP A 98 17.39 5.47 8.19
C ASP A 98 15.88 5.23 7.90
N CYS A 99 15.35 5.77 6.79
CA CYS A 99 14.00 5.50 6.32
C CYS A 99 14.02 4.70 5.01
N PRO A 100 13.49 3.46 4.98
CA PRO A 100 13.57 2.60 3.81
C PRO A 100 12.63 3.02 2.67
N GLN A 101 11.57 3.76 2.97
CA GLN A 101 10.62 4.26 1.98
C GLN A 101 10.93 5.73 1.68
N PRO A 102 10.89 6.17 0.41
CA PRO A 102 11.06 7.57 0.08
C PRO A 102 9.79 8.36 0.42
N PHE A 103 9.96 9.62 0.81
CA PHE A 103 8.88 10.60 0.78
C PHE A 103 8.67 11.05 -0.66
N ILE A 104 7.48 10.78 -1.21
CA ILE A 104 7.17 11.04 -2.61
C ILE A 104 6.33 12.30 -2.74
N VAL A 105 6.79 13.25 -3.56
CA VAL A 105 5.99 14.39 -4.03
C VAL A 105 5.63 14.19 -5.49
N ALA A 106 4.35 13.93 -5.75
CA ALA A 106 3.78 13.79 -7.08
C ALA A 106 3.27 15.14 -7.59
N THR A 107 3.73 15.52 -8.79
CA THR A 107 3.42 16.82 -9.43
C THR A 107 3.17 16.64 -10.92
N PRO A 108 2.44 17.55 -11.59
CA PRO A 108 2.33 17.54 -13.04
C PRO A 108 3.69 17.72 -13.70
N ARG A 109 3.82 17.17 -14.90
CA ARG A 109 5.00 17.39 -15.72
C ARG A 109 4.94 18.76 -16.39
N LEU A 110 5.85 19.66 -16.03
CA LEU A 110 5.91 21.00 -16.61
C LEU A 110 6.25 20.98 -18.09
N ASP A 111 7.09 20.05 -18.51
CA ASP A 111 7.57 19.93 -19.89
C ASP A 111 6.48 19.54 -20.89
N ASN A 112 5.35 18.99 -20.41
CA ASN A 112 4.22 18.62 -21.25
C ASN A 112 2.85 19.09 -20.73
N TYR A 113 2.84 19.97 -19.73
CA TYR A 113 1.62 20.41 -19.05
C TYR A 113 0.59 21.00 -20.02
N GLU A 114 1.00 21.98 -20.84
CA GLU A 114 0.07 22.65 -21.77
C GLU A 114 -0.53 21.68 -22.80
N LYS A 115 0.23 20.67 -23.23
CA LYS A 115 -0.26 19.65 -24.17
C LYS A 115 -1.31 18.73 -23.56
N ASN A 116 -1.20 18.46 -22.25
CA ASN A 116 -2.03 17.48 -21.55
C ASN A 116 -2.98 18.11 -20.53
N ARG A 117 -3.12 19.44 -20.51
CA ARG A 117 -3.86 20.20 -19.52
C ARG A 117 -5.30 19.71 -19.35
N ASP A 118 -5.96 19.42 -20.47
CA ASP A 118 -7.36 18.97 -20.45
C ASP A 118 -7.51 17.58 -19.83
N ILE A 119 -6.55 16.68 -20.06
CA ILE A 119 -6.51 15.35 -19.45
C ILE A 119 -6.24 15.47 -17.94
N ILE A 120 -5.27 16.29 -17.55
CA ILE A 120 -4.93 16.54 -16.14
C ILE A 120 -6.13 17.17 -15.41
N TRP A 121 -6.80 18.14 -16.03
CA TRP A 121 -7.95 18.81 -15.42
C TRP A 121 -9.18 17.91 -15.30
N SER A 122 -9.43 17.06 -16.30
CA SER A 122 -10.57 16.14 -16.30
C SER A 122 -10.39 15.01 -15.29
N ASN A 123 -9.19 14.44 -15.19
CA ASN A 123 -8.90 13.36 -14.24
C ASN A 123 -8.55 13.86 -12.83
N GLY A 124 -8.31 15.16 -12.67
CA GLY A 124 -7.83 15.72 -11.40
C GLY A 124 -6.50 15.10 -11.00
N LYS A 125 -6.39 14.68 -9.74
CA LYS A 125 -5.19 14.03 -9.19
C LYS A 125 -5.21 12.51 -9.33
N ASN A 126 -6.28 11.91 -9.87
CA ASN A 126 -6.44 10.45 -9.90
C ASN A 126 -5.29 9.73 -10.61
N LEU A 127 -4.70 10.33 -11.65
CA LEU A 127 -3.52 9.77 -12.32
C LEU A 127 -2.32 9.65 -11.37
N MET A 128 -2.08 10.65 -10.52
CA MET A 128 -1.01 10.62 -9.52
C MET A 128 -1.32 9.64 -8.40
N LEU A 129 -2.58 9.61 -7.93
CA LEU A 129 -3.04 8.72 -6.86
C LEU A 129 -2.91 7.25 -7.26
N THR A 130 -3.28 6.89 -8.49
CA THR A 130 -3.11 5.54 -9.01
C THR A 130 -1.63 5.16 -9.07
N SER A 131 -0.77 6.02 -9.62
CA SER A 131 0.67 5.72 -9.66
C SER A 131 1.31 5.67 -8.25
N LEU A 132 0.78 6.42 -7.27
CA LEU A 132 1.24 6.34 -5.88
C LEU A 132 0.86 5.00 -5.24
N ARG A 133 -0.34 4.48 -5.52
CA ARG A 133 -0.77 3.12 -5.10
C ARG A 133 0.20 2.06 -5.59
N ASP A 134 0.65 2.16 -6.83
CA ASP A 134 1.58 1.20 -7.43
C ASP A 134 3.00 1.33 -6.85
N ALA A 135 3.43 2.56 -6.57
CA ALA A 135 4.77 2.85 -6.05
C ALA A 135 4.94 2.50 -4.56
N ILE A 136 3.88 2.67 -3.75
CA ILE A 136 3.88 2.36 -2.32
C ILE A 136 2.71 1.44 -2.01
N PRO A 137 2.85 0.12 -2.25
CA PRO A 137 1.80 -0.84 -1.93
C PRO A 137 1.46 -0.81 -0.44
N SER A 138 0.19 -0.57 -0.15
CA SER A 138 -0.33 -0.33 1.19
C SER A 138 -1.64 -1.08 1.42
N SER A 139 -1.88 -1.42 2.68
CA SER A 139 -3.18 -1.97 3.12
C SER A 139 -4.23 -0.88 3.26
N GLU A 140 -3.84 0.34 3.60
CA GLU A 140 -4.75 1.49 3.71
C GLU A 140 -4.14 2.71 3.04
N TYR A 141 -4.96 3.46 2.31
CA TYR A 141 -4.59 4.74 1.71
C TYR A 141 -5.56 5.82 2.18
N HIS A 142 -5.04 6.89 2.75
CA HIS A 142 -5.80 8.05 3.19
C HIS A 142 -5.45 9.24 2.31
N TYR A 143 -6.44 9.86 1.68
CA TYR A 143 -6.25 11.00 0.81
C TYR A 143 -6.94 12.25 1.36
N TYR A 144 -6.16 13.31 1.54
CA TYR A 144 -6.58 14.58 2.13
C TYR A 144 -6.51 15.67 1.06
N ASP A 145 -7.63 16.32 0.76
CA ASP A 145 -7.68 17.39 -0.24
C ASP A 145 -8.71 18.45 0.16
N ASP A 146 -8.37 19.72 -0.04
CA ASP A 146 -9.21 20.86 0.30
C ASP A 146 -10.29 21.14 -0.76
N THR A 147 -10.08 20.64 -1.97
CA THR A 147 -10.92 20.93 -3.13
C THR A 147 -11.97 19.85 -3.29
N GLU A 148 -13.25 20.23 -3.14
CA GLU A 148 -14.39 19.31 -3.28
C GLU A 148 -14.35 18.51 -4.58
N LYS A 149 -13.97 19.13 -5.71
CA LYS A 149 -13.83 18.43 -7.00
C LYS A 149 -12.83 17.26 -6.90
N CYS A 150 -11.63 17.48 -6.38
CA CYS A 150 -10.60 16.45 -6.26
C CYS A 150 -11.01 15.36 -5.27
N TYR A 151 -11.57 15.77 -4.12
CA TYR A 151 -12.15 14.87 -3.13
C TYR A 151 -13.22 13.94 -3.73
N VAL A 152 -14.18 14.51 -4.48
CA VAL A 152 -15.25 13.73 -5.13
C VAL A 152 -14.72 12.85 -6.26
N GLN A 153 -13.75 13.33 -7.04
CA GLN A 153 -13.14 12.54 -8.12
C GLN A 153 -12.34 11.35 -7.59
N ALA A 154 -11.63 11.50 -6.47
CA ALA A 154 -10.86 10.40 -5.87
C ALA A 154 -11.73 9.23 -5.43
N TYR A 155 -13.03 9.45 -5.20
CA TYR A 155 -13.98 8.38 -4.89
C TYR A 155 -14.08 7.30 -5.96
N SER A 156 -13.90 7.67 -7.24
CA SER A 156 -14.02 6.72 -8.34
C SER A 156 -12.90 5.67 -8.33
N LEU A 157 -11.81 5.94 -7.61
CA LEU A 157 -10.72 4.99 -7.45
C LEU A 157 -11.06 3.84 -6.48
N ASN A 158 -12.06 4.03 -5.61
CA ASN A 158 -12.60 3.02 -4.69
C ASN A 158 -11.59 2.34 -3.73
N PHE A 159 -10.32 2.75 -3.69
CA PHE A 159 -9.30 2.20 -2.77
C PHE A 159 -8.85 3.18 -1.67
N LEU A 160 -9.41 4.39 -1.65
CA LEU A 160 -8.99 5.51 -0.79
C LEU A 160 -10.00 5.82 0.31
N HIS A 161 -9.50 5.98 1.53
CA HIS A 161 -10.17 6.77 2.56
C HIS A 161 -9.99 8.25 2.23
N CYS A 162 -11.05 8.91 1.77
CA CYS A 162 -10.99 10.31 1.34
C CYS A 162 -11.44 11.25 2.46
N TYR A 163 -10.75 12.37 2.61
CA TYR A 163 -11.02 13.42 3.60
C TYR A 163 -11.08 14.78 2.90
N HIS A 164 -12.23 15.44 2.96
CA HIS A 164 -12.39 16.80 2.46
C HIS A 164 -11.91 17.78 3.52
N VAL A 165 -10.72 18.34 3.32
CA VAL A 165 -10.10 19.26 4.28
C VAL A 165 -10.76 20.63 4.19
N ASN A 166 -10.97 21.27 5.34
CA ASN A 166 -11.52 22.62 5.36
C ASN A 166 -10.46 23.63 4.91
N ALA A 167 -10.53 24.06 3.65
CA ALA A 167 -9.62 25.03 3.06
C ALA A 167 -9.49 26.32 3.89
N ALA A 168 -10.61 26.84 4.41
CA ALA A 168 -10.69 28.12 5.12
C ALA A 168 -10.24 28.06 6.59
N ALA A 169 -10.15 26.86 7.18
CA ALA A 169 -9.72 26.73 8.57
C ALA A 169 -8.21 26.91 8.70
N SER A 170 -7.76 27.61 9.75
CA SER A 170 -6.33 27.69 10.12
C SER A 170 -5.80 26.38 10.70
N GLU A 171 -6.70 25.52 11.19
CA GLU A 171 -6.41 24.20 11.73
C GLU A 171 -6.80 23.09 10.73
N PHE A 172 -6.02 22.01 10.72
CA PHE A 172 -6.30 20.82 9.91
C PHE A 172 -7.55 20.09 10.40
N SER A 173 -8.65 20.29 9.68
CA SER A 173 -9.98 19.79 10.01
C SER A 173 -10.72 19.33 8.76
N PHE A 174 -11.76 18.51 8.95
CA PHE A 174 -12.49 17.88 7.84
C PHE A 174 -13.93 18.38 7.76
N LEU A 175 -14.37 18.67 6.54
CA LEU A 175 -15.77 18.94 6.21
C LEU A 175 -16.55 17.65 5.91
N GLY A 176 -15.85 16.61 5.47
CA GLY A 176 -16.44 15.33 5.12
C GLY A 176 -15.41 14.23 5.01
N THR A 177 -15.88 12.99 5.15
CA THR A 177 -15.06 11.79 5.00
C THR A 177 -15.81 10.74 4.21
N ARG A 178 -15.09 9.96 3.40
CA ARG A 178 -15.63 8.78 2.72
C ARG A 178 -14.66 7.63 2.81
N GLN A 179 -15.17 6.43 2.99
CA GLN A 179 -14.39 5.21 3.05
C GLN A 179 -14.62 4.36 1.79
N PRO A 180 -13.62 3.57 1.37
CA PRO A 180 -13.81 2.58 0.32
C PRO A 180 -14.79 1.49 0.77
N GLY A 181 -15.39 0.80 -0.19
CA GLY A 181 -16.30 -0.31 0.12
C GLY A 181 -15.55 -1.51 0.73
N PRO A 182 -16.23 -2.40 1.46
CA PRO A 182 -15.59 -3.56 2.11
C PRO A 182 -14.76 -4.44 1.15
N GLY A 183 -15.22 -4.62 -0.09
CA GLY A 183 -14.51 -5.40 -1.10
C GLY A 183 -13.17 -4.79 -1.52
N ALA A 184 -13.14 -3.47 -1.73
CA ALA A 184 -11.91 -2.78 -2.13
C ALA A 184 -10.92 -2.64 -0.96
N GLU A 185 -11.42 -2.50 0.27
CA GLU A 185 -10.58 -2.61 1.46
C GLU A 185 -9.92 -3.99 1.54
N LEU A 186 -10.71 -5.06 1.37
CA LEU A 186 -10.20 -6.43 1.37
C LEU A 186 -9.15 -6.63 0.28
N GLU A 187 -9.40 -6.14 -0.93
CA GLU A 187 -8.48 -6.21 -2.06
C GLU A 187 -7.12 -5.54 -1.73
N ASN A 188 -7.13 -4.34 -1.15
CA ASN A 188 -5.90 -3.66 -0.72
C ASN A 188 -5.12 -4.47 0.31
N TYR A 189 -5.81 -5.01 1.33
CA TYR A 189 -5.19 -5.88 2.34
C TYR A 189 -4.52 -7.10 1.70
N LEU A 190 -5.25 -7.80 0.84
CA LEU A 190 -4.78 -9.01 0.19
C LEU A 190 -3.60 -8.73 -0.74
N ASN A 191 -3.62 -7.62 -1.50
CA ASN A 191 -2.52 -7.21 -2.36
C ASN A 191 -1.24 -6.88 -1.55
N CYS A 192 -1.39 -6.12 -0.46
CA CYS A 192 -0.28 -5.78 0.45
C CYS A 192 0.32 -7.05 1.07
N TYR A 193 -0.52 -7.93 1.62
CA TYR A 193 -0.08 -9.20 2.22
C TYR A 193 0.55 -10.14 1.18
N LEU A 194 0.04 -10.18 -0.05
CA LEU A 194 0.61 -10.99 -1.13
C LEU A 194 2.04 -10.56 -1.46
N LEU A 195 2.34 -9.27 -1.45
CA LEU A 195 3.69 -8.75 -1.66
C LEU A 195 4.60 -9.12 -0.49
N TYR A 196 4.13 -8.93 0.74
CA TYR A 196 4.82 -9.39 1.94
C TYR A 196 5.17 -10.88 1.88
N ALA A 197 4.17 -11.74 1.64
CA ALA A 197 4.32 -13.19 1.58
C ALA A 197 5.32 -13.62 0.49
N LYS A 198 5.27 -12.99 -0.69
CA LYS A 198 6.25 -13.24 -1.76
C LYS A 198 7.67 -12.86 -1.34
N GLU A 199 7.85 -11.76 -0.62
CA GLU A 199 9.16 -11.32 -0.16
C GLU A 199 9.72 -12.26 0.93
N GLN A 200 8.89 -12.69 1.88
CA GLN A 200 9.27 -13.69 2.89
C GLN A 200 9.74 -15.01 2.26
N LEU A 201 9.03 -15.48 1.22
CA LEU A 201 9.45 -16.67 0.47
C LEU A 201 10.77 -16.47 -0.28
N LYS A 202 11.05 -15.28 -0.82
CA LYS A 202 12.34 -14.98 -1.47
C LYS A 202 13.48 -14.98 -0.47
N ILE A 203 13.30 -14.35 0.69
CA ILE A 203 14.30 -14.31 1.77
C ILE A 203 14.62 -15.74 2.23
N SER A 204 13.58 -16.52 2.52
CA SER A 204 13.72 -17.91 2.96
C SER A 204 14.48 -18.79 1.95
N ARG A 205 14.25 -18.58 0.63
CA ARG A 205 14.99 -19.30 -0.42
C ARG A 205 16.47 -18.91 -0.47
N LYS A 206 16.78 -17.63 -0.29
CA LYS A 206 18.18 -17.15 -0.26
C LYS A 206 18.91 -17.70 0.96
N GLU A 207 18.25 -17.72 2.13
CA GLU A 207 18.79 -18.29 3.36
C GLU A 207 18.98 -19.81 3.26
N GLY A 208 18.02 -20.54 2.69
CA GLY A 208 18.15 -21.98 2.44
C GLY A 208 19.32 -22.33 1.52
N THR A 209 19.58 -21.49 0.50
CA THR A 209 20.72 -21.67 -0.41
C THR A 209 22.06 -21.39 0.29
N MET A 210 22.12 -20.34 1.12
CA MET A 210 23.30 -19.99 1.92
C MET A 210 23.58 -21.03 3.02
N SER A 211 22.53 -21.57 3.64
CA SER A 211 22.63 -22.64 4.65
C SER A 211 23.10 -23.94 4.01
N GLN A 212 22.57 -24.34 2.85
CA GLN A 212 23.06 -25.48 2.10
C GLN A 212 24.52 -25.33 1.67
N LEU A 213 24.95 -24.13 1.26
CA LEU A 213 26.37 -23.82 1.01
C LEU A 213 27.22 -23.93 2.29
N GLY A 214 26.72 -23.44 3.42
CA GLY A 214 27.38 -23.57 4.72
C GLY A 214 27.49 -25.02 5.22
N GLU A 215 26.46 -25.84 5.02
CA GLU A 215 26.44 -27.27 5.32
C GLU A 215 27.32 -28.07 4.34
N SER A 216 27.37 -27.68 3.07
CA SER A 216 28.31 -28.24 2.08
C SER A 216 29.76 -27.90 2.43
N LEU A 217 30.04 -26.68 2.88
CA LEU A 217 31.37 -26.27 3.35
C LEU A 217 31.75 -26.93 4.69
N ARG A 218 30.80 -27.11 5.61
CA ARG A 218 31.02 -27.87 6.86
C ARG A 218 31.27 -29.35 6.60
N SER A 219 30.49 -29.97 5.70
CA SER A 219 30.72 -31.37 5.30
C SER A 219 32.05 -31.54 4.56
N LEU A 220 32.49 -30.58 3.75
CA LEU A 220 33.84 -30.55 3.18
C LEU A 220 34.93 -30.37 4.26
N SER A 221 34.67 -29.60 5.33
CA SER A 221 35.62 -29.47 6.46
C SER A 221 35.75 -30.74 7.31
N ILE A 222 34.69 -31.57 7.38
CA ILE A 222 34.72 -32.88 8.03
C ILE A 222 35.61 -33.86 7.24
N TYR A 223 35.59 -33.79 5.91
CA TYR A 223 36.51 -34.55 5.06
C TYR A 223 37.97 -34.04 5.13
N ALA A 224 38.19 -32.76 5.47
CA ALA A 224 39.53 -32.21 5.69
C ALA A 224 40.13 -32.57 7.07
N LYS A 225 39.31 -32.98 8.05
CA LYS A 225 39.75 -33.32 9.42
C LYS A 225 40.18 -34.79 9.62
N ASN A 226 40.08 -35.64 8.60
CA ASN A 226 40.55 -37.03 8.67
C ASN A 226 42.05 -37.20 8.32
N SER A 227 42.88 -36.15 8.40
CA SER A 227 44.32 -36.22 8.17
C SER A 227 45.23 -35.80 9.33
N SER A 228 44.69 -35.63 10.55
CA SER A 228 45.56 -35.41 11.71
C SER A 228 44.99 -36.03 12.99
N GLU A 229 45.66 -37.08 13.44
CA GLU A 229 45.59 -37.59 14.81
C GLU A 229 45.94 -36.47 15.80
N GLY A 230 45.15 -36.29 16.85
CA GLY A 230 45.59 -35.53 18.02
C GLY A 230 44.52 -34.81 18.83
N LYS A 231 44.09 -35.49 19.90
CA LYS A 231 43.65 -34.95 21.21
C LYS A 231 42.26 -34.30 21.33
N GLU A 232 41.42 -35.05 22.03
CA GLU A 232 40.26 -34.64 22.80
C GLU A 232 40.55 -33.50 23.78
N LYS A 233 39.64 -32.52 23.85
CA LYS A 233 38.90 -32.08 25.05
C LYS A 233 38.28 -30.70 24.80
N GLU A 234 36.96 -30.67 24.66
CA GLU A 234 36.04 -29.60 25.08
C GLU A 234 34.65 -29.90 24.48
N GLN A 235 33.91 -30.79 25.15
CA GLN A 235 32.48 -30.99 24.94
C GLN A 235 31.84 -30.93 26.31
N GLU A 236 31.23 -29.80 26.65
CA GLU A 236 30.11 -29.66 27.61
C GLU A 236 29.79 -28.17 27.77
N LYS A 237 29.25 -27.55 26.72
CA LYS A 237 28.49 -26.28 26.83
C LYS A 237 27.54 -25.97 25.66
N GLU A 238 27.26 -26.94 24.78
CA GLU A 238 26.49 -26.72 23.54
C GLU A 238 25.04 -27.25 23.56
N LEU A 239 24.58 -27.93 24.63
CA LEU A 239 23.29 -28.63 24.60
C LEU A 239 22.04 -27.78 24.89
N GLU A 240 22.17 -26.58 25.46
CA GLU A 240 21.02 -25.69 25.70
C GLU A 240 20.71 -24.76 24.51
N SER A 241 21.67 -24.48 23.63
CA SER A 241 21.43 -23.64 22.44
C SER A 241 20.64 -24.37 21.33
N SER A 242 20.67 -25.71 21.34
CA SER A 242 20.08 -26.57 20.32
C SER A 242 18.55 -26.64 20.35
N SER A 243 17.90 -26.47 21.51
CA SER A 243 16.43 -26.56 21.62
C SER A 243 15.72 -25.31 21.10
N GLU A 244 16.25 -24.12 21.40
CA GLU A 244 15.75 -22.84 20.86
C GLU A 244 16.00 -22.70 19.36
N LEU A 245 17.16 -23.15 18.87
CA LEU A 245 17.44 -23.19 17.44
C LEU A 245 16.50 -24.16 16.70
N VAL A 246 16.22 -25.34 17.27
CA VAL A 246 15.28 -26.30 16.67
C VAL A 246 13.83 -25.78 16.71
N ALA A 247 13.42 -25.08 17.76
CA ALA A 247 12.10 -24.46 17.86
C ALA A 247 11.90 -23.34 16.82
N LYS A 248 12.85 -22.40 16.72
CA LYS A 248 12.83 -21.33 15.71
C LYS A 248 12.84 -21.85 14.27
N THR A 249 13.60 -22.93 14.02
CA THR A 249 13.64 -23.57 12.70
C THR A 249 12.31 -24.24 12.35
N LYS A 250 11.61 -24.84 13.32
CA LYS A 250 10.29 -25.46 13.12
C LYS A 250 9.18 -24.41 12.91
N GLU A 251 9.20 -23.32 13.66
CA GLU A 251 8.24 -22.22 13.51
C GLU A 251 8.37 -21.55 12.13
N SER A 252 9.60 -21.22 11.71
CA SER A 252 9.87 -20.69 10.37
C SER A 252 9.45 -21.65 9.25
N SER A 253 9.69 -22.96 9.42
CA SER A 253 9.25 -24.00 8.49
C SER A 253 7.72 -24.09 8.35
N GLN A 254 6.99 -23.93 9.46
CA GLN A 254 5.52 -23.97 9.45
C GLN A 254 4.93 -22.72 8.81
N GLU A 255 5.49 -21.56 9.10
CA GLU A 255 5.06 -20.28 8.53
C GLU A 255 5.26 -20.26 7.00
N ILE A 256 6.43 -20.69 6.51
CA ILE A 256 6.69 -20.82 5.06
C ILE A 256 5.70 -21.78 4.41
N SER A 257 5.44 -22.93 5.05
CA SER A 257 4.48 -23.91 4.52
C SER A 257 3.06 -23.33 4.44
N LEU A 258 2.67 -22.47 5.38
CA LEU A 258 1.38 -21.79 5.36
C LEU A 258 1.31 -20.77 4.23
N LEU A 259 2.34 -19.92 4.07
CA LEU A 259 2.40 -18.91 3.00
C LEU A 259 2.28 -19.54 1.60
N VAL A 260 2.93 -20.67 1.36
CA VAL A 260 2.85 -21.40 0.08
C VAL A 260 1.41 -21.82 -0.24
N LYS A 261 0.62 -22.20 0.78
CA LYS A 261 -0.79 -22.58 0.63
C LYS A 261 -1.73 -21.38 0.52
N GLN A 262 -1.44 -20.30 1.25
CA GLN A 262 -2.27 -19.09 1.25
C GLN A 262 -2.16 -18.30 -0.07
N ILE A 263 -0.98 -18.20 -0.68
CA ILE A 263 -0.76 -17.37 -1.88
C ILE A 263 -1.71 -17.68 -3.05
N PRO A 264 -1.94 -18.95 -3.44
CA PRO A 264 -2.91 -19.28 -4.49
C PRO A 264 -4.33 -18.83 -4.15
N VAL A 265 -4.78 -19.04 -2.91
CA VAL A 265 -6.11 -18.62 -2.45
C VAL A 265 -6.26 -17.10 -2.48
N ILE A 266 -5.24 -16.37 -1.99
CA ILE A 266 -5.21 -14.90 -2.03
C ILE A 266 -5.36 -14.39 -3.47
N LYS A 267 -4.60 -14.97 -4.42
CA LYS A 267 -4.69 -14.58 -5.84
C LYS A 267 -6.07 -14.84 -6.43
N ASN A 268 -6.65 -16.00 -6.15
CA ASN A 268 -7.99 -16.35 -6.62
C ASN A 268 -9.03 -15.40 -6.05
N LEU A 269 -8.90 -15.03 -4.77
CA LEU A 269 -9.79 -14.10 -4.11
C LEU A 269 -9.66 -12.67 -4.69
N ILE A 270 -8.44 -12.17 -4.90
CA ILE A 270 -8.23 -10.87 -5.58
C ILE A 270 -8.86 -10.89 -6.98
N GLN A 271 -8.61 -11.94 -7.77
CA GLN A 271 -9.21 -12.08 -9.09
C GLN A 271 -10.74 -12.14 -9.04
N PHE A 272 -11.32 -12.78 -8.04
CA PHE A 272 -12.77 -12.79 -7.82
C PHE A 272 -13.30 -11.39 -7.49
N LEU A 273 -12.59 -10.60 -6.69
CA LEU A 273 -12.98 -9.22 -6.37
C LEU A 273 -12.90 -8.31 -7.60
N ASP A 274 -11.88 -8.49 -8.44
CA ASP A 274 -11.60 -7.65 -9.61
C ASP A 274 -12.39 -8.01 -10.88
N SER A 275 -13.10 -9.15 -10.88
CA SER A 275 -13.85 -9.64 -12.04
C SER A 275 -15.33 -9.82 -11.74
N ASP A 276 -16.14 -9.94 -12.79
CA ASP A 276 -17.56 -10.34 -12.66
C ASP A 276 -17.74 -11.84 -12.43
N SER A 277 -16.68 -12.56 -12.02
CA SER A 277 -16.75 -14.01 -11.82
C SER A 277 -17.79 -14.39 -10.76
N THR A 278 -18.55 -15.44 -11.07
CA THR A 278 -19.52 -16.09 -10.18
C THR A 278 -18.98 -17.40 -9.60
N ASN A 279 -17.73 -17.77 -9.91
CA ASN A 279 -17.11 -19.01 -9.46
C ASN A 279 -16.90 -19.00 -7.93
N GLU A 280 -16.96 -20.19 -7.34
CA GLU A 280 -16.62 -20.39 -5.93
C GLU A 280 -15.12 -20.13 -5.70
N VAL A 281 -14.80 -19.49 -4.57
CA VAL A 281 -13.42 -19.29 -4.14
C VAL A 281 -13.09 -20.40 -3.14
N GLU A 282 -12.38 -21.42 -3.61
CA GLU A 282 -11.96 -22.54 -2.76
C GLU A 282 -10.83 -22.14 -1.79
N GLY A 283 -10.84 -22.71 -0.58
CA GLY A 283 -9.74 -22.58 0.38
C GLY A 283 -9.77 -21.35 1.27
N LEU A 284 -10.90 -20.64 1.38
CA LEU A 284 -11.04 -19.42 2.21
C LEU A 284 -10.67 -19.66 3.68
N GLU A 285 -10.85 -20.87 4.19
CA GLU A 285 -10.47 -21.25 5.55
C GLU A 285 -8.98 -21.06 5.84
N LEU A 286 -8.12 -21.23 4.82
CA LEU A 286 -6.67 -21.03 4.94
C LEU A 286 -6.30 -19.57 5.19
N LEU A 287 -7.16 -18.61 4.81
CA LEU A 287 -6.92 -17.19 5.03
C LEU A 287 -7.15 -16.77 6.48
N ARG A 288 -7.80 -17.62 7.29
CA ARG A 288 -8.03 -17.39 8.72
C ARG A 288 -6.85 -17.81 9.60
N GLU A 289 -5.80 -18.36 9.02
CA GLU A 289 -4.63 -18.85 9.73
C GLU A 289 -3.49 -17.83 9.74
N GLY A 290 -2.66 -17.91 10.78
CA GLY A 290 -1.44 -17.11 10.92
C GLY A 290 -1.70 -15.60 11.02
N GLU A 291 -0.76 -14.82 10.49
CA GLU A 291 -0.80 -13.37 10.53
C GLU A 291 -1.96 -12.80 9.69
N LEU A 292 -2.21 -13.38 8.50
CA LEU A 292 -3.34 -13.01 7.65
C LEU A 292 -4.69 -13.15 8.37
N GLY A 293 -4.87 -14.21 9.16
CA GLY A 293 -6.11 -14.44 9.90
C GLY A 293 -6.48 -13.31 10.86
N SER A 294 -5.49 -12.67 11.46
CA SER A 294 -5.71 -11.50 12.33
C SER A 294 -6.24 -10.30 11.52
N PHE A 295 -5.73 -10.11 10.31
CA PHE A 295 -6.20 -9.06 9.40
C PHE A 295 -7.61 -9.33 8.88
N ILE A 296 -7.88 -10.55 8.43
CA ILE A 296 -9.22 -10.96 7.99
C ILE A 296 -10.22 -10.71 9.12
N LYS A 297 -9.90 -11.10 10.36
CA LYS A 297 -10.79 -10.87 11.50
C LYS A 297 -11.03 -9.37 11.77
N LYS A 298 -10.00 -8.52 11.66
CA LYS A 298 -10.15 -7.06 11.79
C LYS A 298 -11.07 -6.50 10.70
N TRP A 299 -10.90 -6.97 9.47
CA TRP A 299 -11.74 -6.58 8.34
C TRP A 299 -13.20 -7.05 8.53
N GLU A 300 -13.43 -8.29 8.96
CA GLU A 300 -14.78 -8.84 9.22
C GLU A 300 -15.53 -8.04 10.28
N LEU A 301 -14.84 -7.63 11.35
CA LEU A 301 -15.42 -6.78 12.38
C LEU A 301 -15.83 -5.40 11.83
N LYS A 302 -15.01 -4.82 10.95
CA LYS A 302 -15.29 -3.51 10.34
C LYS A 302 -16.38 -3.58 9.28
N ALA A 303 -16.39 -4.65 8.49
CA ALA A 303 -17.37 -4.89 7.44
C ALA A 303 -18.72 -5.42 7.98
N GLU A 304 -18.77 -5.74 9.27
CA GLU A 304 -19.94 -6.33 9.96
C GLU A 304 -20.46 -7.61 9.27
N THR A 305 -19.55 -8.39 8.67
CA THR A 305 -19.87 -9.63 7.94
C THR A 305 -18.68 -10.58 7.95
N SER A 306 -18.91 -11.89 7.84
CA SER A 306 -17.83 -12.86 7.65
C SER A 306 -17.33 -12.84 6.21
N LEU A 307 -16.08 -13.25 5.98
CA LEU A 307 -15.51 -13.37 4.65
C LEU A 307 -16.36 -14.27 3.73
N GLU A 308 -16.79 -15.43 4.21
CA GLU A 308 -17.60 -16.36 3.42
C GLU A 308 -18.99 -15.79 3.11
N GLN A 309 -19.61 -15.10 4.06
CA GLN A 309 -20.90 -14.43 3.86
C GLN A 309 -20.78 -13.31 2.83
N PHE A 310 -19.73 -12.50 2.93
CA PHE A 310 -19.44 -11.43 1.98
C PHE A 310 -19.27 -11.98 0.56
N ILE A 311 -18.41 -12.99 0.37
CA ILE A 311 -18.17 -13.61 -0.94
C ILE A 311 -19.45 -14.24 -1.50
N SER A 312 -20.20 -14.96 -0.66
CA SER A 312 -21.50 -15.53 -1.04
C SER A 312 -22.50 -14.45 -1.48
N GLN A 313 -22.53 -13.30 -0.80
CA GLN A 313 -23.43 -12.20 -1.15
C GLN A 313 -23.02 -11.52 -2.46
N VAL A 314 -21.72 -11.29 -2.68
CA VAL A 314 -21.20 -10.75 -3.94
C VAL A 314 -21.54 -11.67 -5.11
N GLN A 315 -21.34 -12.99 -4.96
CA GLN A 315 -21.73 -13.98 -5.96
C GLN A 315 -23.23 -13.94 -6.27
N LYS A 316 -24.09 -13.96 -5.24
CA LYS A 316 -25.55 -13.87 -5.42
C LYS A 316 -25.96 -12.60 -6.15
N ASN A 317 -25.35 -11.46 -5.83
CA ASN A 317 -25.63 -10.19 -6.48
C ASN A 317 -25.25 -10.22 -7.97
N ARG A 318 -24.09 -10.80 -8.32
CA ARG A 318 -23.63 -10.95 -9.71
C ARG A 318 -24.54 -11.88 -10.51
N VAL A 319 -24.86 -13.06 -9.98
CA VAL A 319 -25.80 -14.01 -10.62
C VAL A 319 -27.17 -13.37 -10.85
N SER A 320 -27.66 -12.62 -9.87
CA SER A 320 -28.94 -11.91 -10.01
C SER A 320 -28.88 -10.86 -11.12
N ALA A 321 -27.79 -10.10 -11.21
CA ALA A 321 -27.61 -9.08 -12.24
C ALA A 321 -27.53 -9.69 -13.66
N GLU A 322 -26.86 -10.83 -13.83
CA GLU A 322 -26.83 -11.57 -15.10
C GLU A 322 -28.23 -12.02 -15.55
N GLY A 323 -29.07 -12.46 -14.62
CA GLY A 323 -30.45 -12.89 -14.88
C GLY A 323 -31.40 -11.76 -15.30
N TYR A 324 -31.08 -10.49 -15.01
CA TYR A 324 -31.86 -9.33 -15.46
C TYR A 324 -31.47 -8.88 -16.88
N VAL A 325 -30.21 -9.07 -17.30
CA VAL A 325 -29.74 -8.66 -18.64
C VAL A 325 -30.26 -9.60 -19.74
N SER A 326 -30.62 -10.85 -19.41
CA SER A 326 -31.20 -11.80 -20.36
C SER A 326 -32.73 -11.70 -20.52
N GLY A 327 -33.39 -10.68 -19.95
CA GLY A 327 -34.84 -10.55 -19.89
C GLY A 327 -35.49 -9.58 -20.89
N GLU A 328 -34.70 -8.86 -21.70
CA GLU A 328 -35.21 -7.96 -22.74
C GLU A 328 -35.14 -8.60 -24.14
N ASP A 329 -35.86 -9.71 -24.31
CA ASP A 329 -36.34 -10.10 -25.64
C ASP A 329 -37.51 -9.18 -25.99
N TYR A 330 -37.25 -8.23 -26.90
CA TYR A 330 -38.26 -7.41 -27.57
C TYR A 330 -39.14 -8.30 -28.46
N ASP A 331 -40.13 -8.95 -27.87
CA ASP A 331 -41.33 -9.37 -28.58
C ASP A 331 -42.49 -8.47 -28.11
N ASP A 332 -42.81 -7.49 -28.96
CA ASP A 332 -44.18 -7.19 -29.41
C ASP A 332 -44.32 -5.71 -29.79
N LEU A 333 -44.01 -5.39 -31.05
CA LEU A 333 -44.63 -4.28 -31.78
C LEU A 333 -44.74 -4.66 -33.27
N SER A 334 -45.44 -5.76 -33.54
CA SER A 334 -46.00 -6.03 -34.86
C SER A 334 -47.52 -5.95 -34.80
N SER A 335 -48.06 -4.74 -34.92
CA SER A 335 -49.38 -4.40 -35.49
C SER A 335 -49.63 -2.92 -35.16
N TYR A 336 -49.75 -2.00 -36.11
CA TYR A 336 -50.81 -1.91 -37.12
C TYR A 336 -50.39 -1.05 -38.33
N PRO A 337 -51.11 -1.15 -39.46
CA PRO A 337 -50.66 -0.74 -40.79
C PRO A 337 -51.05 0.70 -41.18
N LEU A 338 -50.28 1.20 -42.15
CA LEU A 338 -50.52 2.29 -43.15
C LEU A 338 -51.46 3.44 -42.79
#